data_AF-A0A9X5BEA7-F1
#
_entry.id   AF-A0A9X5BEA7-F1
#
_cell.length_a   1.000
_cell.length_b   1.000
_cell.length_c   1.000
_cell.angle_alpha   90.00
_cell.angle_beta   90.00
_cell.angle_gamma   90.00
#
_symmetry.space_group_name_H-M   'P 1'
#
loop_
_entity.id
_entity.type
_entity.pdbx_description
1 polymer ?
#
loop_
_entity_poly.entity_id
_entity_poly.type
_entity_poly.pdbx_seq_one_letter_code
_entity_poly.pdbx_strand_id
1 'polypeptide(L)'
;MNRVLMLIMAAGVIVGGIDSIRGNKGGYGSRFEEGFRLLGPTAMSMAGMICLAPVLADVLGRFIVPFYLKIGVDPAMFGSFLAIDMGGYQLAKELAIDGRIGNYSGIVAAAIFGCTVVFTIPVGMGMIKDGERQFFAKGIMYGLVTMPVGLLAGGILAGIPLRACLRQNLPTFVLAVLLLFGLWRNPDKMVRGFCTFAGGINIVIKAGLILAVVEYMCGFNPVKGMAPVKEAMDVVVSIGIVMLGSLPAAEFLQRRLKKPFTWLGKKLGMKPESMAGLLVGSVSVMPALSMYSDMDEKGKVANAAFLVSAASLLAAHMGFTISMEPELLGALFGGKLSGGAAAFALSLCLSGKAEGYKNGI
;
A
#
# COMPACT_ATOMS: atom_id res chain seq x y z
N MET A 1 18.18 12.37 -5.16
CA MET A 1 17.69 11.11 -4.55
C MET A 1 17.32 10.07 -5.62
N ASN A 2 16.59 10.43 -6.68
CA ASN A 2 16.14 9.50 -7.73
C ASN A 2 17.26 8.74 -8.46
N ARG A 3 18.38 9.38 -8.82
CA ARG A 3 19.50 8.71 -9.51
C ARG A 3 20.13 7.59 -8.67
N VAL A 4 20.30 7.80 -7.36
CA VAL A 4 20.92 6.80 -6.48
C VAL A 4 20.01 5.58 -6.34
N LEU A 5 18.70 5.79 -6.17
CA LEU A 5 17.75 4.69 -6.08
C LEU A 5 17.67 3.89 -7.38
N MET A 6 17.63 4.56 -8.53
CA MET A 6 17.71 3.88 -9.84
C MET A 6 19.00 3.08 -10.01
N LEU A 7 20.15 3.58 -9.53
CA LEU A 7 21.40 2.82 -9.51
C LEU A 7 21.33 1.59 -8.60
N ILE A 8 20.68 1.70 -7.44
CA ILE A 8 20.46 0.54 -6.55
C ILE A 8 19.56 -0.50 -7.23
N MET A 9 18.49 -0.07 -7.92
CA MET A 9 17.62 -0.99 -8.66
C MET A 9 18.39 -1.66 -9.80
N ALA A 10 19.17 -0.89 -10.57
CA ALA A 10 20.02 -1.43 -11.64
C ALA A 10 21.06 -2.42 -11.11
N ALA A 11 21.69 -2.14 -9.96
CA ALA A 11 22.56 -3.09 -9.29
C ALA A 11 21.80 -4.34 -8.84
N GLY A 12 20.57 -4.19 -8.36
CA GLY A 12 19.66 -5.30 -8.05
C GLY A 12 19.37 -6.19 -9.26
N VAL A 13 19.13 -5.59 -10.44
CA VAL A 13 18.95 -6.32 -11.72
C VAL A 13 20.21 -7.11 -12.05
N ILE A 14 21.39 -6.49 -11.97
CA ILE A 14 22.66 -7.14 -12.28
C ILE A 14 22.91 -8.32 -11.33
N VAL A 15 22.79 -8.10 -10.02
CA VAL A 15 23.03 -9.14 -9.01
C VAL A 15 22.01 -10.27 -9.12
N GLY A 16 20.73 -9.93 -9.23
CA GLY A 16 19.64 -10.90 -9.37
C GLY A 16 19.74 -11.70 -10.67
N GLY A 17 19.94 -11.03 -11.80
CA GLY A 17 20.08 -11.67 -13.11
C GLY A 17 21.30 -12.60 -13.18
N ILE A 18 22.47 -12.16 -12.70
CA ILE A 18 23.68 -13.00 -12.63
C ILE A 18 23.45 -14.22 -11.73
N ASP A 19 22.79 -14.04 -10.58
CA ASP A 19 22.50 -15.15 -9.68
C ASP A 19 21.51 -16.14 -10.32
N SER A 20 20.48 -15.67 -11.03
CA SER A 20 19.58 -16.53 -11.82
C SER A 20 20.33 -17.37 -12.85
N ILE A 21 21.23 -16.75 -13.63
CA ILE A 21 22.06 -17.46 -14.64
C ILE A 21 22.93 -18.53 -13.98
N ARG A 22 23.40 -18.30 -12.75
CA ARG A 22 24.26 -19.22 -11.99
C ARG A 22 23.48 -20.30 -11.21
N GLY A 23 22.17 -20.43 -11.45
CA GLY A 23 21.31 -21.42 -10.79
C GLY A 23 20.83 -20.99 -9.41
N ASN A 24 20.71 -19.68 -9.16
CA ASN A 24 20.12 -19.08 -7.95
C ASN A 24 20.80 -19.50 -6.63
N LYS A 25 22.14 -19.57 -6.60
CA LYS A 25 22.88 -19.98 -5.39
C LYS A 25 22.78 -18.94 -4.27
N GLY A 26 22.64 -17.67 -4.61
CA GLY A 26 22.48 -16.55 -3.67
C GLY A 26 21.04 -16.31 -3.22
N GLY A 27 20.04 -16.89 -3.90
CA GLY A 27 18.61 -16.63 -3.66
C GLY A 27 18.10 -15.29 -4.19
N TYR A 28 18.95 -14.49 -4.85
CA TYR A 28 18.56 -13.23 -5.48
C TYR A 28 17.97 -13.46 -6.87
N GLY A 29 18.39 -14.52 -7.57
CA GLY A 29 17.84 -14.92 -8.86
C GLY A 29 16.33 -15.22 -8.79
N SER A 30 15.89 -15.92 -7.74
CA SER A 30 14.46 -16.18 -7.54
C SER A 30 13.64 -14.89 -7.37
N ARG A 31 14.21 -13.85 -6.76
CA ARG A 31 13.56 -12.55 -6.60
C ARG A 31 13.54 -11.74 -7.89
N PHE A 32 14.58 -11.87 -8.70
CA PHE A 32 14.62 -11.32 -10.05
C PHE A 32 13.51 -11.93 -10.93
N GLU A 33 13.41 -13.27 -10.98
CA GLU A 33 12.36 -13.95 -11.73
C GLU A 33 10.95 -13.66 -11.20
N GLU A 34 10.81 -13.50 -9.88
CA GLU A 34 9.54 -13.12 -9.25
C GLU A 34 9.01 -11.79 -9.79
N GLY A 35 9.88 -10.83 -10.13
CA GLY A 35 9.48 -9.55 -10.72
C GLY A 35 8.64 -9.72 -11.99
N PHE A 36 9.02 -10.66 -12.86
CA PHE A 36 8.25 -10.98 -14.07
C PHE A 36 7.05 -11.89 -13.80
N ARG A 37 7.15 -12.83 -12.86
CA ARG A 37 6.00 -13.66 -12.46
C ARG A 37 4.84 -12.82 -11.94
N LEU A 38 5.14 -11.66 -11.35
CA LEU A 38 4.14 -10.73 -10.84
C LEU A 38 3.46 -9.88 -11.92
N LEU A 39 3.92 -9.87 -13.18
CA LEU A 39 3.28 -9.11 -14.26
C LEU A 39 1.81 -9.50 -14.47
N GLY A 40 1.51 -10.79 -14.56
CA GLY A 40 0.14 -11.28 -14.76
C GLY A 40 -0.82 -10.87 -13.64
N PRO A 41 -0.52 -11.20 -12.37
CA PRO A 41 -1.31 -10.73 -11.23
C PRO A 41 -1.46 -9.19 -11.17
N THR A 42 -0.39 -8.46 -11.47
CA THR A 42 -0.38 -6.99 -11.51
C THR A 42 -1.29 -6.45 -12.60
N ALA A 43 -1.27 -7.03 -13.81
CA ALA A 43 -2.19 -6.67 -14.89
C ALA A 43 -3.65 -6.88 -14.47
N MET A 44 -3.94 -8.04 -13.88
CA MET A 44 -5.29 -8.42 -13.44
C MET A 44 -5.85 -7.50 -12.35
N SER A 45 -4.98 -6.90 -11.52
CA SER A 45 -5.42 -6.03 -10.42
C SER A 45 -5.63 -4.57 -10.82
N MET A 46 -5.05 -4.10 -11.94
CA MET A 46 -5.07 -2.66 -12.27
C MET A 46 -5.49 -2.32 -13.68
N ALA A 47 -5.18 -3.15 -14.70
CA ALA A 47 -5.28 -2.73 -16.10
C ALA A 47 -6.70 -2.27 -16.46
N GLY A 48 -7.72 -3.02 -16.03
CA GLY A 48 -9.11 -2.63 -16.28
C GLY A 48 -9.54 -1.34 -15.58
N MET A 49 -8.97 -1.01 -14.42
CA MET A 49 -9.27 0.26 -13.76
C MET A 49 -8.50 1.43 -14.37
N ILE A 50 -7.29 1.20 -14.91
CA ILE A 50 -6.60 2.21 -15.72
C ILE A 50 -7.46 2.57 -16.93
N CYS A 51 -7.98 1.57 -17.64
CA CYS A 51 -8.87 1.80 -18.78
C CYS A 51 -10.16 2.53 -18.38
N LEU A 52 -10.74 2.19 -17.22
CA LEU A 52 -11.99 2.79 -16.74
C LEU A 52 -11.82 4.15 -16.05
N ALA A 53 -10.61 4.54 -15.66
CA ALA A 53 -10.39 5.71 -14.81
C ALA A 53 -11.03 7.00 -15.36
N PRO A 54 -10.91 7.34 -16.66
CA PRO A 54 -11.54 8.55 -17.19
C PRO A 54 -13.07 8.51 -17.09
N VAL A 55 -13.67 7.37 -17.44
CA VAL A 55 -15.14 7.18 -17.36
C VAL A 55 -15.64 7.23 -15.91
N LEU A 56 -14.90 6.61 -14.99
CA LEU A 56 -15.22 6.64 -13.57
C LEU A 56 -15.09 8.06 -13.00
N ALA A 57 -14.06 8.80 -13.40
CA ALA A 57 -13.88 10.19 -13.00
C ALA A 57 -15.03 11.07 -13.53
N ASP A 58 -15.46 10.89 -14.77
CA ASP A 58 -16.58 11.63 -15.36
C ASP A 58 -17.91 11.36 -14.64
N VAL A 59 -18.17 10.10 -14.27
CA VAL A 59 -19.42 9.71 -13.61
C VAL A 59 -19.40 10.12 -12.14
N LEU A 60 -18.36 9.73 -11.41
CA LEU A 60 -18.24 9.97 -9.98
C LEU A 60 -17.97 11.46 -9.71
N GLY A 61 -17.21 12.13 -10.58
CA GLY A 61 -16.86 13.54 -10.48
C GLY A 61 -18.07 14.46 -10.41
N ARG A 62 -19.18 14.13 -11.09
CA ARG A 62 -20.44 14.90 -11.01
C ARG A 62 -20.96 15.05 -9.57
N PHE A 63 -20.69 14.08 -8.71
CA PHE A 63 -21.13 14.09 -7.32
C PHE A 63 -20.00 14.47 -6.35
N ILE A 64 -18.79 13.98 -6.60
CA ILE A 64 -17.63 14.17 -5.72
C ILE A 64 -17.12 15.60 -5.82
N VAL A 65 -16.96 16.14 -7.03
CA VAL A 65 -16.32 17.45 -7.25
C VAL A 65 -17.06 18.56 -6.51
N PRO A 66 -18.40 18.72 -6.61
CA PRO A 66 -19.11 19.77 -5.88
C PRO A 66 -18.97 19.64 -4.36
N PHE A 67 -18.99 18.41 -3.84
CA PHE A 67 -18.87 18.15 -2.40
C PHE A 67 -17.47 18.49 -1.88
N TYR A 68 -16.43 18.03 -2.56
CA TYR A 68 -15.03 18.23 -2.16
C TYR A 68 -14.64 19.72 -2.23
N LEU A 69 -15.05 20.41 -3.31
CA LEU A 69 -14.82 21.84 -3.44
C LEU A 69 -15.50 22.67 -2.34
N LYS A 70 -16.71 22.28 -1.91
CA LYS A 70 -17.44 22.96 -0.84
C LYS A 70 -16.70 22.92 0.50
N ILE A 71 -15.97 21.84 0.77
CA ILE A 71 -15.14 21.70 1.98
C ILE A 71 -13.70 22.17 1.78
N GLY A 72 -13.37 22.74 0.61
CA GLY A 72 -12.04 23.25 0.28
C GLY A 72 -10.99 22.18 0.06
N VAL A 73 -11.41 20.98 -0.36
CA VAL A 73 -10.57 19.82 -0.65
C VAL A 73 -10.56 19.58 -2.16
N ASP A 74 -9.41 19.19 -2.70
CA ASP A 74 -9.27 18.79 -4.09
C ASP A 74 -9.96 17.43 -4.32
N PRO A 75 -10.81 17.29 -5.35
CA PRO A 75 -11.49 16.02 -5.65
C PRO A 75 -10.54 14.84 -5.87
N ALA A 76 -9.27 15.08 -6.23
CA ALA A 76 -8.22 14.06 -6.27
C ALA A 76 -8.13 13.22 -5.00
N MET A 77 -8.43 13.78 -3.82
CA MET A 77 -8.38 13.08 -2.54
C MET A 77 -9.35 11.90 -2.46
N PHE A 78 -10.37 11.84 -3.31
CA PHE A 78 -11.22 10.66 -3.43
C PHE A 78 -10.46 9.42 -3.93
N GLY A 79 -9.48 9.61 -4.82
CA GLY A 79 -8.61 8.53 -5.31
C GLY A 79 -7.84 7.83 -4.18
N SER A 80 -7.58 8.51 -3.06
CA SER A 80 -6.91 7.94 -1.89
C SER A 80 -7.67 6.80 -1.21
N PHE A 81 -8.95 6.59 -1.55
CA PHE A 81 -9.77 5.50 -0.99
C PHE A 81 -9.53 4.16 -1.68
N LEU A 82 -8.86 4.17 -2.83
CA LEU A 82 -8.38 2.98 -3.52
C LEU A 82 -6.87 2.87 -3.33
N ALA A 83 -6.34 1.65 -3.43
CA ALA A 83 -4.89 1.46 -3.40
C ALA A 83 -4.24 2.11 -4.62
N ILE A 84 -2.99 2.56 -4.46
CA ILE A 84 -2.16 3.18 -5.50
C ILE A 84 -2.18 2.37 -6.82
N ASP A 85 -2.08 1.04 -6.70
CA ASP A 85 -2.01 0.04 -7.76
C ASP A 85 -3.35 -0.67 -8.01
N MET A 86 -4.44 -0.18 -7.44
CA MET A 86 -5.82 -0.60 -7.72
C MET A 86 -6.64 0.57 -8.27
N GLY A 87 -6.02 1.43 -9.07
CA GLY A 87 -6.67 2.57 -9.72
C GLY A 87 -6.74 3.85 -8.90
N GLY A 88 -6.28 3.86 -7.65
CA GLY A 88 -6.27 5.06 -6.81
C GLY A 88 -5.43 6.19 -7.38
N TYR A 89 -4.29 5.86 -8.00
CA TYR A 89 -3.46 6.85 -8.69
C TYR A 89 -4.17 7.45 -9.90
N GLN A 90 -4.69 6.61 -10.80
CA GLN A 90 -5.34 7.07 -12.03
C GLN A 90 -6.57 7.92 -11.71
N LEU A 91 -7.42 7.45 -10.79
CA LEU A 91 -8.60 8.20 -10.37
C LEU A 91 -8.24 9.54 -9.71
N ALA A 92 -7.17 9.58 -8.90
CA ALA A 92 -6.70 10.83 -8.31
C ALA A 92 -6.22 11.82 -9.38
N LYS A 93 -5.52 11.35 -10.43
CA LYS A 93 -5.04 12.20 -11.53
C LYS A 93 -6.19 12.76 -12.36
N GLU A 94 -7.18 11.94 -12.69
CA GLU A 94 -8.34 12.36 -13.48
C GLU A 94 -9.24 13.35 -12.72
N LEU A 95 -9.37 13.20 -11.40
CA LEU A 95 -10.18 14.11 -10.57
C LEU A 95 -9.42 15.37 -10.12
N ALA A 96 -8.12 15.47 -10.36
CA ALA A 96 -7.29 16.53 -9.82
C ALA A 96 -7.58 17.89 -10.44
N ILE A 97 -7.68 18.91 -9.58
CA ILE A 97 -7.66 20.31 -10.00
C ILE A 97 -6.25 20.87 -9.84
N ASP A 98 -5.60 20.67 -8.69
CA ASP A 98 -4.17 20.85 -8.51
C ASP A 98 -3.45 19.52 -8.72
N GLY A 99 -2.68 19.44 -9.82
CA GLY A 99 -1.92 18.24 -10.18
C GLY A 99 -0.97 17.74 -9.09
N ARG A 100 -0.47 18.62 -8.20
CA ARG A 100 0.36 18.20 -7.06
C ARG A 100 -0.47 17.45 -6.01
N ILE A 101 -1.71 17.87 -5.77
CA ILE A 101 -2.63 17.16 -4.88
C ILE A 101 -3.07 15.85 -5.52
N GLY A 102 -3.29 15.83 -6.84
CA GLY A 102 -3.45 14.63 -7.65
C GLY A 102 -2.34 13.60 -7.40
N ASN A 103 -1.09 14.00 -7.63
CA ASN A 103 0.07 13.13 -7.46
C ASN A 103 0.25 12.68 -6.00
N TYR A 104 0.09 13.59 -5.03
CA TYR A 104 0.15 13.23 -3.61
C TYR A 104 -0.93 12.23 -3.19
N SER A 105 -2.18 12.50 -3.57
CA SER A 105 -3.32 11.64 -3.27
C SER A 105 -3.10 10.25 -3.85
N GLY A 106 -2.74 10.19 -5.13
CA GLY A 106 -2.54 8.95 -5.86
C GLY A 106 -1.31 8.14 -5.44
N ILE A 107 -0.23 8.79 -5.02
CA ILE A 107 1.03 8.11 -4.66
C ILE A 107 1.14 7.87 -3.16
N VAL A 108 0.91 8.88 -2.32
CA VAL A 108 1.15 8.77 -0.88
C VAL A 108 -0.12 8.34 -0.16
N ALA A 109 -1.22 9.07 -0.34
CA ALA A 109 -2.44 8.83 0.43
C ALA A 109 -3.09 7.50 0.06
N ALA A 110 -3.21 7.18 -1.24
CA ALA A 110 -3.70 5.91 -1.76
C ALA A 110 -2.83 4.72 -1.30
N ALA A 111 -1.50 4.90 -1.27
CA ALA A 111 -0.59 3.84 -0.84
C ALA A 111 -0.65 3.55 0.67
N ILE A 112 -1.09 4.52 1.49
CA ILE A 112 -1.24 4.36 2.94
C ILE A 112 -2.68 3.99 3.28
N PHE A 113 -3.61 4.92 3.06
CA PHE A 113 -5.01 4.74 3.46
C PHE A 113 -5.75 3.77 2.54
N GLY A 114 -5.70 4.01 1.23
CA GLY A 114 -6.38 3.15 0.25
C GLY A 114 -5.95 1.70 0.34
N CYS A 115 -4.64 1.44 0.33
CA CYS A 115 -4.07 0.10 0.52
C CYS A 115 -4.56 -0.55 1.82
N THR A 116 -4.66 0.20 2.92
CA THR A 116 -5.19 -0.33 4.18
C THR A 116 -6.64 -0.79 4.04
N VAL A 117 -7.48 0.05 3.43
CA VAL A 117 -8.92 -0.15 3.31
C VAL A 117 -9.28 -1.28 2.36
N VAL A 118 -8.69 -1.28 1.16
CA VAL A 118 -9.08 -2.23 0.09
C VAL A 118 -8.24 -3.50 0.08
N PHE A 119 -7.12 -3.55 0.80
CA PHE A 119 -6.21 -4.69 0.79
C PHE A 119 -5.83 -5.19 2.18
N THR A 120 -5.13 -4.41 2.99
CA THR A 120 -4.55 -4.91 4.25
C THR A 120 -5.61 -5.44 5.22
N ILE A 121 -6.73 -4.71 5.42
CA ILE A 121 -7.79 -5.16 6.33
C ILE A 121 -8.52 -6.40 5.79
N PRO A 122 -9.08 -6.41 4.56
CA PRO A 122 -9.74 -7.59 4.00
C PRO A 122 -8.86 -8.85 4.02
N VAL A 123 -7.63 -8.73 3.50
CA VAL A 123 -6.72 -9.87 3.35
C VAL A 123 -6.23 -10.35 4.71
N GLY A 124 -5.85 -9.43 5.60
CA GLY A 124 -5.43 -9.75 6.96
C GLY A 124 -6.49 -10.53 7.72
N MET A 125 -7.74 -10.04 7.71
CA MET A 125 -8.82 -10.67 8.46
C MET A 125 -9.31 -11.97 7.84
N GLY A 126 -9.19 -12.12 6.52
CA GLY A 126 -9.48 -13.38 5.82
C GLY A 126 -8.42 -14.47 6.03
N MET A 127 -7.13 -14.09 6.16
CA MET A 127 -6.02 -15.04 6.33
C MET A 127 -5.74 -15.40 7.79
N ILE A 128 -5.92 -14.45 8.72
CA ILE A 128 -5.60 -14.64 10.14
C ILE A 128 -6.65 -15.51 10.83
N LYS A 129 -6.17 -16.42 11.68
CA LYS A 129 -7.00 -17.33 12.50
C LYS A 129 -7.91 -16.54 13.45
N ASP A 130 -9.14 -17.02 13.67
CA ASP A 130 -10.17 -16.31 14.44
C ASP A 130 -9.68 -15.80 15.82
N GLY A 131 -8.96 -16.63 16.58
CA GLY A 131 -8.45 -16.26 17.92
C GLY A 131 -7.39 -15.15 17.92
N GLU A 132 -6.78 -14.86 16.77
CA GLU A 132 -5.70 -13.88 16.61
C GLU A 132 -6.18 -12.57 15.98
N ARG A 133 -7.39 -12.54 15.41
CA ARG A 133 -7.98 -11.36 14.75
C ARG A 133 -8.10 -10.14 15.67
N GLN A 134 -8.29 -10.37 16.97
CA GLN A 134 -8.31 -9.29 17.95
C GLN A 134 -6.99 -8.49 18.00
N PHE A 135 -5.84 -9.16 17.90
CA PHE A 135 -4.54 -8.50 17.88
C PHE A 135 -4.34 -7.73 16.57
N PHE A 136 -4.80 -8.31 15.47
CA PHE A 136 -4.75 -7.67 14.16
C PHE A 136 -5.62 -6.41 14.12
N ALA A 137 -6.89 -6.50 14.52
CA ALA A 137 -7.81 -5.38 14.59
C ALA A 137 -7.25 -4.24 15.46
N LYS A 138 -6.74 -4.60 16.65
CA LYS A 138 -6.09 -3.64 17.56
C LYS A 138 -4.88 -2.96 16.93
N GLY A 139 -4.05 -3.72 16.22
CA GLY A 139 -2.91 -3.17 15.48
C GLY A 139 -3.35 -2.21 14.38
N ILE A 140 -4.32 -2.60 13.54
CA ILE A 140 -4.89 -1.71 12.51
C ILE A 140 -5.41 -0.41 13.13
N MET A 141 -6.09 -0.47 14.28
CA MET A 141 -6.53 0.73 14.99
C MET A 141 -5.35 1.63 15.40
N TYR A 142 -4.28 1.06 15.94
CA TYR A 142 -3.08 1.85 16.27
C TYR A 142 -2.45 2.48 15.03
N GLY A 143 -2.39 1.72 13.92
CA GLY A 143 -1.90 2.22 12.65
C GLY A 143 -2.74 3.39 12.12
N LEU A 144 -4.07 3.30 12.18
CA LEU A 144 -4.99 4.38 11.79
C LEU A 144 -4.83 5.64 12.66
N VAL A 145 -4.59 5.48 13.96
CA VAL A 145 -4.30 6.61 14.88
C VAL A 145 -3.01 7.33 14.49
N THR A 146 -1.98 6.59 14.07
CA THR A 146 -0.67 7.16 13.70
C THR A 146 -0.56 7.53 12.23
N MET A 147 -1.51 7.10 11.39
CA MET A 147 -1.54 7.35 9.96
C MET A 147 -1.38 8.84 9.57
N PRO A 148 -1.95 9.82 10.31
CA PRO A 148 -1.72 11.23 10.03
C PRO A 148 -0.24 11.61 9.96
N VAL A 149 0.64 10.98 10.75
CA VAL A 149 2.09 11.23 10.69
C VAL A 149 2.64 10.92 9.30
N GLY A 150 2.25 9.77 8.73
CA GLY A 150 2.70 9.36 7.41
C GLY A 150 2.12 10.22 6.29
N LEU A 151 0.84 10.56 6.37
CA LEU A 151 0.19 11.42 5.39
C LEU A 151 0.80 12.82 5.37
N LEU A 152 1.07 13.41 6.54
CA LEU A 152 1.68 14.73 6.66
C LEU A 152 3.15 14.73 6.22
N ALA A 153 3.95 13.76 6.65
CA ALA A 153 5.36 13.67 6.25
C ALA A 153 5.49 13.50 4.73
N GLY A 154 4.71 12.60 4.13
CA GLY A 154 4.71 12.42 2.68
C GLY A 154 4.18 13.65 1.94
N GLY A 155 3.18 14.36 2.47
CA GLY A 155 2.67 15.59 1.86
C GLY A 155 3.68 16.72 1.85
N ILE A 156 4.38 16.93 2.98
CA ILE A 156 5.45 17.92 3.08
C ILE A 156 6.59 17.60 2.11
N LEU A 157 7.00 16.32 2.02
CA LEU A 157 8.03 15.87 1.08
C LEU A 157 7.58 15.94 -0.39
N ALA A 158 6.27 15.91 -0.65
CA ALA A 158 5.67 16.19 -1.96
C ALA A 158 5.55 17.70 -2.25
N GLY A 159 6.05 18.57 -1.37
CA GLY A 159 6.02 20.02 -1.53
C GLY A 159 4.69 20.68 -1.15
N ILE A 160 3.80 19.98 -0.45
CA ILE A 160 2.51 20.51 0.00
C ILE A 160 2.68 21.19 1.36
N PRO A 161 2.30 22.47 1.52
CA PRO A 161 2.37 23.15 2.81
C PRO A 161 1.54 22.43 3.88
N LEU A 162 2.02 22.38 5.13
CA LEU A 162 1.38 21.65 6.23
C LEU A 162 -0.12 21.95 6.38
N ARG A 163 -0.51 23.23 6.30
CA ARG A 163 -1.92 23.65 6.40
C ARG A 163 -2.78 23.10 5.25
N ALA A 164 -2.25 23.11 4.03
CA ALA A 164 -2.91 22.52 2.88
C ALA A 164 -3.01 21.00 3.05
N CYS A 165 -1.92 20.33 3.46
CA CYS A 165 -1.91 18.89 3.69
C CYS A 165 -2.96 18.46 4.73
N LEU A 166 -3.10 19.19 5.85
CA LEU A 166 -4.14 18.94 6.86
C LEU A 166 -5.55 19.09 6.29
N ARG A 167 -5.79 20.16 5.52
CA ARG A 167 -7.10 20.39 4.88
C ARG A 167 -7.42 19.29 3.88
N GLN A 168 -6.47 18.95 3.02
CA GLN A 168 -6.66 17.96 1.95
C GLN A 168 -6.93 16.56 2.50
N ASN A 169 -6.28 16.17 3.60
CA ASN A 169 -6.51 14.88 4.25
C ASN A 169 -7.77 14.82 5.12
N LEU A 170 -8.56 15.89 5.21
CA LEU A 170 -9.75 15.92 6.06
C LEU A 170 -10.72 14.74 5.77
N PRO A 171 -11.06 14.41 4.50
CA PRO A 171 -11.93 13.25 4.23
C PRO A 171 -11.32 11.94 4.72
N THR A 172 -10.01 11.75 4.49
CA THR A 172 -9.26 10.58 4.93
C THR A 172 -9.25 10.44 6.46
N PHE A 173 -9.07 11.55 7.19
CA PHE A 173 -9.11 11.54 8.66
C PHE A 173 -10.51 11.25 9.21
N VAL A 174 -11.55 11.85 8.63
CA VAL A 174 -12.94 11.58 9.02
C VAL A 174 -13.24 10.09 8.84
N LEU A 175 -12.89 9.52 7.68
CA LEU A 175 -13.06 8.09 7.46
C LEU A 175 -12.21 7.26 8.42
N ALA A 176 -10.95 7.61 8.67
CA ALA A 176 -10.13 6.89 9.63
C ALA A 176 -10.76 6.84 11.02
N VAL A 177 -11.39 7.93 11.49
CA VAL A 177 -12.13 7.96 12.76
C VAL A 177 -13.36 7.04 12.71
N LEU A 178 -14.11 7.04 11.61
CA LEU A 178 -15.25 6.12 11.42
C LEU A 178 -14.79 4.66 11.40
N LEU A 179 -13.64 4.37 10.78
CA LEU A 179 -13.05 3.03 10.75
C LEU A 179 -12.58 2.60 12.14
N LEU A 180 -11.96 3.50 12.91
CA LEU A 180 -11.59 3.26 14.31
C LEU A 180 -12.82 2.87 15.13
N PHE A 181 -13.91 3.63 15.01
CA PHE A 181 -15.16 3.34 15.71
C PHE A 181 -15.77 2.00 15.26
N GLY A 182 -15.79 1.73 13.95
CA GLY A 182 -16.32 0.50 13.38
C GLY A 182 -15.54 -0.73 13.85
N LEU A 183 -14.20 -0.68 13.76
CA LEU A 183 -13.31 -1.76 14.21
C LEU A 183 -13.37 -1.96 15.72
N TRP A 184 -13.56 -0.89 16.50
CA TRP A 184 -13.73 -1.01 17.95
C TRP A 184 -15.04 -1.71 18.32
N ARG A 185 -16.14 -1.42 17.61
CA ARG A 185 -17.47 -1.94 17.96
C ARG A 185 -17.75 -3.32 17.39
N ASN A 186 -17.39 -3.59 16.14
CA ASN A 186 -17.64 -4.89 15.52
C ASN A 186 -16.65 -5.18 14.35
N PRO A 187 -15.45 -5.71 14.65
CA PRO A 187 -14.45 -6.03 13.64
C PRO A 187 -14.98 -6.95 12.54
N ASP A 188 -15.71 -8.02 12.87
CA ASP A 188 -16.19 -9.00 11.88
C ASP A 188 -17.21 -8.42 10.90
N LYS A 189 -18.07 -7.51 11.35
CA LYS A 189 -18.98 -6.77 10.45
C LYS A 189 -18.21 -5.83 9.53
N MET A 190 -17.21 -5.10 10.06
CA MET A 190 -16.36 -4.23 9.25
C MET A 190 -15.62 -5.01 8.17
N VAL A 191 -15.04 -6.16 8.54
CA VAL A 191 -14.35 -7.06 7.61
C VAL A 191 -15.27 -7.51 6.49
N ARG A 192 -16.48 -7.95 6.79
CA ARG A 192 -17.46 -8.31 5.76
C ARG A 192 -17.74 -7.14 4.83
N GLY A 193 -17.94 -5.93 5.38
CA GLY A 193 -18.12 -4.71 4.59
C GLY A 193 -16.94 -4.44 3.65
N PHE A 194 -15.70 -4.51 4.15
CA PHE A 194 -14.51 -4.30 3.34
C PHE A 194 -14.29 -5.40 2.30
N CYS A 195 -14.54 -6.67 2.62
CA CYS A 195 -14.46 -7.76 1.66
C CYS A 195 -15.49 -7.60 0.55
N THR A 196 -16.73 -7.20 0.88
CA THR A 196 -17.75 -6.88 -0.13
C THR A 196 -17.33 -5.69 -0.99
N PHE A 197 -16.79 -4.64 -0.38
CA PHE A 197 -16.31 -3.46 -1.11
C PHE A 197 -15.13 -3.78 -2.04
N ALA A 198 -14.09 -4.46 -1.55
CA ALA A 198 -12.95 -4.93 -2.33
C ALA A 198 -13.38 -5.91 -3.43
N GLY A 199 -14.33 -6.80 -3.14
CA GLY A 199 -14.95 -7.67 -4.13
C GLY A 199 -15.66 -6.88 -5.24
N GLY A 200 -16.39 -5.83 -4.89
CA GLY A 200 -17.02 -4.90 -5.84
C GLY A 200 -15.99 -4.20 -6.73
N ILE A 201 -14.91 -3.67 -6.15
CA ILE A 201 -13.81 -3.06 -6.91
C ILE A 201 -13.19 -4.08 -7.89
N ASN A 202 -12.97 -5.32 -7.45
CA ASN A 202 -12.44 -6.38 -8.30
C ASN A 202 -13.37 -6.71 -9.48
N ILE A 203 -14.69 -6.70 -9.27
CA ILE A 203 -15.67 -6.84 -10.36
C ILE A 203 -15.54 -5.68 -11.35
N VAL A 204 -15.44 -4.44 -10.87
CA VAL A 204 -15.26 -3.25 -11.72
C VAL A 204 -13.96 -3.33 -12.54
N ILE A 205 -12.84 -3.69 -11.91
CA ILE A 205 -11.56 -3.89 -12.59
C ILE A 205 -11.70 -4.93 -13.70
N LYS A 206 -12.28 -6.11 -13.40
CA LYS A 206 -12.45 -7.18 -14.39
C LYS A 206 -13.40 -6.78 -15.52
N ALA A 207 -14.50 -6.11 -15.21
CA ALA A 207 -15.42 -5.60 -16.22
C ALA A 207 -14.72 -4.60 -17.14
N GLY A 208 -13.96 -3.65 -16.59
CA GLY A 208 -13.15 -2.71 -17.36
C GLY A 208 -12.14 -3.41 -18.26
N LEU A 209 -11.47 -4.44 -17.76
CA LEU A 209 -10.53 -5.22 -18.54
C LEU A 209 -11.22 -5.96 -19.69
N ILE A 210 -12.36 -6.62 -19.43
CA ILE A 210 -13.14 -7.30 -20.46
C ILE A 210 -13.55 -6.32 -21.56
N LEU A 211 -14.12 -5.17 -21.20
CA LEU A 211 -14.55 -4.15 -22.14
C LEU A 211 -13.37 -3.63 -22.99
N ALA A 212 -12.25 -3.29 -22.34
CA ALA A 212 -11.07 -2.76 -23.03
C ALA A 212 -10.41 -3.78 -23.97
N VAL A 213 -10.37 -5.06 -23.59
CA VAL A 213 -9.81 -6.14 -24.42
C VAL A 213 -10.74 -6.46 -25.59
N VAL A 214 -12.06 -6.48 -25.39
CA VAL A 214 -13.03 -6.66 -26.49
C VAL A 214 -12.94 -5.51 -27.49
N GLU A 215 -12.82 -4.27 -27.00
CA GLU A 215 -12.58 -3.11 -27.86
C GLU A 215 -11.30 -3.27 -28.66
N TYR A 216 -10.20 -3.68 -28.01
CA TYR A 216 -8.93 -3.91 -28.69
C TYR A 216 -8.98 -5.01 -29.76
N MET A 217 -9.67 -6.12 -29.48
CA MET A 217 -9.74 -7.27 -30.38
C MET A 217 -10.73 -7.09 -31.53
N CYS A 218 -11.87 -6.47 -31.26
CA CYS A 218 -13.01 -6.44 -32.18
C CYS A 218 -13.27 -5.03 -32.76
N GLY A 219 -12.62 -3.98 -32.25
CA GLY A 219 -12.94 -2.59 -32.57
C GLY A 219 -14.30 -2.12 -32.05
N PHE A 220 -14.97 -2.95 -31.25
CA PHE A 220 -16.27 -2.65 -30.67
C PHE A 220 -16.10 -1.88 -29.36
N ASN A 221 -16.44 -0.59 -29.36
CA ASN A 221 -16.35 0.28 -28.20
C ASN A 221 -17.75 0.49 -27.56
N PRO A 222 -18.16 -0.35 -26.59
CA PRO A 222 -19.43 -0.21 -25.89
C PRO A 222 -19.44 0.96 -24.89
N VAL A 223 -18.28 1.39 -24.37
CA VAL A 223 -18.16 2.43 -23.35
C VAL A 223 -17.17 3.49 -23.81
N LYS A 224 -17.71 4.58 -24.35
CA LYS A 224 -16.92 5.70 -24.86
C LYS A 224 -16.11 6.35 -23.73
N GLY A 225 -14.88 6.75 -24.05
CA GLY A 225 -13.98 7.46 -23.13
C GLY A 225 -13.05 6.57 -22.30
N MET A 226 -13.07 5.25 -22.49
CA MET A 226 -12.08 4.37 -21.87
C MET A 226 -10.68 4.61 -22.45
N ALA A 227 -9.66 4.55 -21.60
CA ALA A 227 -8.28 4.57 -22.05
C ALA A 227 -7.92 3.24 -22.75
N PRO A 228 -7.06 3.26 -23.79
CA PRO A 228 -6.66 2.05 -24.49
C PRO A 228 -5.98 1.01 -23.58
N VAL A 229 -6.31 -0.26 -23.77
CA VAL A 229 -5.71 -1.35 -22.97
C VAL A 229 -4.19 -1.43 -23.10
N LYS A 230 -3.64 -1.01 -24.25
CA LYS A 230 -2.18 -0.95 -24.46
C LYS A 230 -1.48 0.00 -23.49
N GLU A 231 -2.06 1.18 -23.24
CA GLU A 231 -1.51 2.15 -22.29
C GLU A 231 -1.53 1.57 -20.86
N ALA A 232 -2.61 0.88 -20.50
CA ALA A 232 -2.69 0.17 -19.23
C ALA A 232 -1.61 -0.92 -19.11
N MET A 233 -1.33 -1.66 -20.18
CA MET A 233 -0.28 -2.67 -20.21
C MET A 233 1.12 -2.07 -20.16
N ASP A 234 1.35 -0.91 -20.77
CA ASP A 234 2.65 -0.21 -20.70
C ASP A 234 3.00 0.17 -19.26
N VAL A 235 2.01 0.61 -18.47
CA VAL A 235 2.17 0.86 -17.04
C VAL A 235 2.56 -0.44 -16.31
N VAL A 236 1.84 -1.53 -16.55
CA VAL A 236 2.11 -2.83 -15.92
C VAL A 236 3.52 -3.34 -16.25
N VAL A 237 3.92 -3.28 -17.52
CA VAL A 237 5.25 -3.70 -17.98
C VAL A 237 6.34 -2.83 -17.36
N SER A 238 6.13 -1.52 -17.29
CA SER A 238 7.06 -0.58 -16.65
C SER A 238 7.28 -0.92 -15.18
N ILE A 239 6.23 -1.29 -14.46
CA ILE A 239 6.32 -1.75 -13.06
C ILE A 239 7.13 -3.04 -12.97
N GLY A 240 6.85 -4.02 -13.84
CA GLY A 240 7.59 -5.29 -13.86
C GLY A 240 9.09 -5.11 -14.14
N ILE A 241 9.46 -4.20 -15.05
CA ILE A 241 10.86 -3.85 -15.33
C ILE A 241 11.55 -3.33 -14.07
N VAL A 242 10.90 -2.43 -13.32
CA VAL A 242 11.46 -1.91 -12.06
C VAL A 242 11.55 -3.02 -11.01
N MET A 243 10.57 -3.91 -10.94
CA MET A 243 10.52 -5.02 -9.99
C MET A 243 11.64 -6.04 -10.16
N LEU A 244 12.17 -6.21 -11.39
CA LEU A 244 13.38 -7.01 -11.62
C LEU A 244 14.57 -6.55 -10.76
N GLY A 245 14.66 -5.24 -10.49
CA GLY A 245 15.71 -4.66 -9.65
C GLY A 245 15.29 -4.46 -8.20
N SER A 246 14.04 -4.03 -7.97
CA SER A 246 13.57 -3.68 -6.64
C SER A 246 13.42 -4.88 -5.71
N LEU A 247 12.99 -6.04 -6.21
CA LEU A 247 12.84 -7.24 -5.39
C LEU A 247 14.19 -7.81 -4.92
N PRO A 248 15.22 -7.97 -5.78
CA PRO A 248 16.57 -8.32 -5.30
C PRO A 248 17.17 -7.28 -4.34
N ALA A 249 16.97 -5.98 -4.60
CA ALA A 249 17.44 -4.93 -3.70
C ALA A 249 16.73 -4.98 -2.33
N ALA A 250 15.42 -5.23 -2.32
CA ALA A 250 14.64 -5.43 -1.11
C ALA A 250 15.10 -6.67 -0.34
N GLU A 251 15.37 -7.79 -1.01
CA GLU A 251 15.94 -9.00 -0.41
C GLU A 251 17.32 -8.73 0.22
N PHE A 252 18.19 -7.99 -0.47
CA PHE A 252 19.49 -7.59 0.07
C PHE A 252 19.32 -6.74 1.34
N LEU A 253 18.44 -5.75 1.30
CA LEU A 253 18.15 -4.89 2.44
C LEU A 253 17.60 -5.69 3.62
N GLN A 254 16.62 -6.57 3.39
CA GLN A 254 16.06 -7.46 4.41
C GLN A 254 17.15 -8.30 5.08
N ARG A 255 18.04 -8.91 4.30
CA ARG A 255 19.14 -9.73 4.84
C ARG A 255 20.11 -8.91 5.69
N ARG A 256 20.42 -7.68 5.27
CA ARG A 256 21.29 -6.77 6.04
C ARG A 256 20.62 -6.28 7.32
N LEU A 257 19.32 -6.03 7.28
CA LEU A 257 18.55 -5.56 8.43
C LEU A 257 18.15 -6.67 9.40
N LYS A 258 18.23 -7.96 9.01
CA LYS A 258 17.85 -9.09 9.86
C LYS A 258 18.56 -9.08 11.22
N LYS A 259 19.90 -9.00 11.23
CA LYS A 259 20.69 -8.99 12.48
C LYS A 259 20.36 -7.79 13.39
N PRO A 260 20.38 -6.54 12.92
CA PRO A 260 20.04 -5.40 13.78
C PRO A 260 18.59 -5.45 14.26
N PHE A 261 17.64 -5.90 13.42
CA PHE A 261 16.25 -6.06 13.84
C PHE A 261 16.07 -7.16 14.89
N THR A 262 16.76 -8.30 14.76
CA THR A 262 16.74 -9.34 15.79
C THR A 262 17.34 -8.86 17.11
N TRP A 263 18.43 -8.09 17.07
CA TRP A 263 19.01 -7.48 18.26
C TRP A 263 18.06 -6.47 18.92
N LEU A 264 17.41 -5.63 18.11
CA LEU A 264 16.41 -4.68 18.58
C LEU A 264 15.21 -5.42 19.20
N GLY A 265 14.74 -6.49 18.56
CA GLY A 265 13.67 -7.35 19.08
C GLY A 265 13.97 -7.91 20.47
N LYS A 266 15.19 -8.40 20.70
CA LYS A 266 15.63 -8.87 22.02
C LYS A 266 15.52 -7.77 23.10
N LYS A 267 15.90 -6.53 22.77
CA LYS A 267 15.74 -5.39 23.70
C LYS A 267 14.29 -5.01 23.96
N LEU A 268 13.43 -5.20 22.97
CA LEU A 268 12.00 -4.88 23.04
C LEU A 268 11.14 -6.03 23.56
N GLY A 269 11.74 -7.19 23.89
CA GLY A 269 11.01 -8.39 24.33
C GLY A 269 10.14 -9.01 23.23
N MET A 270 10.56 -8.90 21.97
CA MET A 270 9.82 -9.40 20.80
C MET A 270 10.55 -10.57 20.14
N LYS A 271 9.77 -11.54 19.64
CA LYS A 271 10.31 -12.68 18.91
C LYS A 271 10.98 -12.27 17.59
N PRO A 272 11.98 -13.02 17.11
CA PRO A 272 12.59 -12.79 15.80
C PRO A 272 11.59 -12.78 14.64
N GLU A 273 10.54 -13.62 14.69
CA GLU A 273 9.49 -13.71 13.69
C GLU A 273 8.67 -12.42 13.62
N SER A 274 8.37 -11.82 14.77
CA SER A 274 7.71 -10.52 14.88
C SER A 274 8.53 -9.41 14.26
N MET A 275 9.85 -9.41 14.48
CA MET A 275 10.74 -8.42 13.87
C MET A 275 10.92 -8.65 12.36
N ALA A 276 10.99 -9.92 11.94
CA ALA A 276 11.04 -10.30 10.54
C ALA A 276 9.77 -9.87 9.80
N GLY A 277 8.60 -10.02 10.43
CA GLY A 277 7.32 -9.58 9.90
C GLY A 277 7.30 -8.12 9.47
N LEU A 278 7.98 -7.22 10.19
CA LEU A 278 8.04 -5.79 9.83
C LEU A 278 8.82 -5.60 8.52
N LEU A 279 9.94 -6.29 8.38
CA LEU A 279 10.75 -6.25 7.17
C LEU A 279 10.01 -6.90 5.99
N VAL A 280 9.44 -8.07 6.20
CA VAL A 280 8.66 -8.80 5.20
C VAL A 280 7.44 -8.01 4.77
N GLY A 281 6.71 -7.42 5.72
CA GLY A 281 5.51 -6.61 5.48
C GLY A 281 5.77 -5.33 4.71
N SER A 282 6.96 -4.74 4.90
CA SER A 282 7.41 -3.62 4.07
C SER A 282 7.63 -4.01 2.60
N VAL A 283 7.76 -5.30 2.30
CA VAL A 283 7.90 -5.82 0.93
C VAL A 283 6.57 -6.35 0.43
N SER A 284 5.89 -7.19 1.20
CA SER A 284 4.60 -7.75 0.83
C SER A 284 3.77 -8.10 2.06
N VAL A 285 2.48 -7.77 2.01
CA VAL A 285 1.54 -8.01 3.09
C VAL A 285 1.27 -9.51 3.26
N MET A 286 1.07 -10.26 2.17
CA MET A 286 0.66 -11.68 2.26
C MET A 286 1.68 -12.56 3.00
N PRO A 287 3.00 -12.51 2.70
CA PRO A 287 3.98 -13.28 3.44
C PRO A 287 4.12 -12.86 4.91
N ALA A 288 3.92 -11.57 5.22
CA ALA A 288 3.91 -11.10 6.60
C ALA A 288 2.71 -11.64 7.38
N LEU A 289 1.55 -11.75 6.73
CA LEU A 289 0.35 -12.35 7.31
C LEU A 289 0.44 -13.87 7.43
N SER A 290 1.13 -14.57 6.52
CA SER A 290 1.28 -16.03 6.61
C SER A 290 2.13 -16.47 7.81
N MET A 291 3.09 -15.65 8.24
CA MET A 291 3.90 -15.91 9.43
C MET A 291 3.31 -15.30 10.71
N TYR A 292 2.09 -14.75 10.65
CA TYR A 292 1.47 -14.01 11.75
C TYR A 292 1.22 -14.89 12.99
N SER A 293 0.91 -16.17 12.79
CA SER A 293 0.69 -17.11 13.89
C SER A 293 1.96 -17.40 14.71
N ASP A 294 3.13 -17.20 14.11
CA ASP A 294 4.42 -17.51 14.74
C ASP A 294 4.91 -16.35 15.63
N MET A 295 4.29 -15.18 15.48
CA MET A 295 4.59 -13.96 16.23
C MET A 295 4.04 -14.01 17.67
N ASP A 296 4.74 -13.34 18.58
CA ASP A 296 4.22 -13.03 19.92
C ASP A 296 3.08 -11.99 19.85
N GLU A 297 2.26 -11.90 20.89
CA GLU A 297 1.07 -11.02 20.91
C GLU A 297 1.43 -9.55 20.64
N LYS A 298 2.52 -9.06 21.23
CA LYS A 298 3.04 -7.71 21.02
C LYS A 298 3.50 -7.53 19.57
N GLY A 299 4.18 -8.53 19.02
CA GLY A 299 4.54 -8.64 17.62
C GLY A 299 3.37 -8.59 16.65
N LYS A 300 2.30 -9.33 16.94
CA LYS A 300 1.07 -9.34 16.13
C LYS A 300 0.47 -7.94 16.02
N VAL A 301 0.31 -7.25 17.15
CA VAL A 301 -0.24 -5.87 17.18
C VAL A 301 0.70 -4.90 16.46
N ALA A 302 2.01 -4.97 16.73
CA ALA A 302 3.00 -4.10 16.14
C ALA A 302 3.09 -4.24 14.61
N ASN A 303 3.04 -5.48 14.10
CA ASN A 303 3.05 -5.76 12.67
C ASN A 303 1.80 -5.23 11.98
N ALA A 304 0.62 -5.52 12.54
CA ALA A 304 -0.63 -5.02 11.98
C ALA A 304 -0.69 -3.48 11.97
N ALA A 305 -0.20 -2.82 13.02
CA ALA A 305 -0.09 -1.37 13.07
C ALA A 305 0.88 -0.82 12.02
N PHE A 306 2.06 -1.42 11.92
CA PHE A 306 3.09 -1.04 10.95
C PHE A 306 2.59 -1.16 9.50
N LEU A 307 1.86 -2.23 9.19
CA LEU A 307 1.34 -2.50 7.84
C LEU A 307 0.43 -1.38 7.32
N VAL A 308 -0.32 -0.67 8.18
CA VAL A 308 -1.22 0.43 7.76
C VAL A 308 -0.47 1.49 6.94
N SER A 309 0.78 1.80 7.29
CA SER A 309 1.59 2.77 6.55
C SER A 309 2.63 2.09 5.66
N ALA A 310 3.32 1.09 6.18
CA ALA A 310 4.52 0.57 5.54
C ALA A 310 4.28 -0.58 4.57
N ALA A 311 3.05 -1.10 4.44
CA ALA A 311 2.73 -2.18 3.51
C ALA A 311 3.27 -1.94 2.10
N SER A 312 3.96 -2.94 1.56
CA SER A 312 4.45 -2.98 0.17
C SER A 312 5.34 -1.81 -0.26
N LEU A 313 5.92 -1.07 0.70
CA LEU A 313 6.83 0.05 0.45
C LEU A 313 7.98 -0.34 -0.48
N LEU A 314 8.64 -1.47 -0.23
CA LEU A 314 9.85 -1.89 -0.92
C LEU A 314 9.61 -2.70 -2.19
N ALA A 315 8.37 -3.04 -2.51
CA ALA A 315 8.02 -3.78 -3.72
C ALA A 315 7.01 -3.00 -4.56
N ALA A 316 5.73 -3.40 -4.56
CA ALA A 316 4.71 -2.90 -5.47
C ALA A 316 4.61 -1.37 -5.47
N HIS A 317 4.57 -0.72 -4.30
CA HIS A 317 4.34 0.73 -4.25
C HIS A 317 5.58 1.53 -4.67
N MET A 318 6.79 1.07 -4.36
CA MET A 318 8.01 1.69 -4.89
C MET A 318 8.12 1.44 -6.40
N GLY A 319 7.86 0.21 -6.86
CA GLY A 319 7.87 -0.11 -8.29
C GLY A 319 6.93 0.80 -9.07
N PHE A 320 5.68 0.89 -8.62
CA PHE A 320 4.66 1.79 -9.17
C PHE A 320 5.13 3.26 -9.17
N THR A 321 5.62 3.75 -8.04
CA THR A 321 6.01 5.16 -7.93
C THR A 321 7.20 5.49 -8.82
N ILE A 322 8.19 4.61 -8.94
CA ILE A 322 9.33 4.80 -9.85
C ILE A 322 8.85 4.84 -11.30
N SER A 323 7.89 3.99 -11.66
CA SER A 323 7.36 3.94 -13.03
C SER A 323 6.50 5.15 -13.39
N MET A 324 5.68 5.64 -12.45
CA MET A 324 4.67 6.67 -12.75
C MET A 324 5.09 8.08 -12.33
N GLU A 325 5.63 8.24 -11.12
CA GLU A 325 5.95 9.53 -10.52
C GLU A 325 7.27 9.45 -9.72
N PRO A 326 8.41 9.16 -10.38
CA PRO A 326 9.68 8.90 -9.69
C PRO A 326 10.13 10.06 -8.79
N GLU A 327 9.74 11.31 -9.07
CA GLU A 327 9.99 12.48 -8.23
C GLU A 327 9.36 12.38 -6.83
N LEU A 328 8.23 11.69 -6.71
CA LEU A 328 7.54 11.47 -5.44
C LEU A 328 8.02 10.24 -4.68
N LEU A 329 9.06 9.54 -5.14
CA LEU A 329 9.61 8.40 -4.43
C LEU A 329 10.05 8.77 -3.01
N GLY A 330 10.65 9.95 -2.84
CA GLY A 330 11.01 10.49 -1.53
C GLY A 330 9.82 10.71 -0.62
N ALA A 331 8.73 11.24 -1.17
CA ALA A 331 7.48 11.48 -0.46
C ALA A 331 6.81 10.17 -0.03
N LEU A 332 6.76 9.16 -0.91
CA LEU A 332 6.26 7.83 -0.60
C LEU A 332 7.06 7.22 0.57
N PHE A 333 8.39 7.18 0.46
CA PHE A 333 9.26 6.61 1.48
C PHE A 333 9.12 7.34 2.82
N GLY A 334 9.23 8.67 2.81
CA GLY A 334 9.12 9.45 4.03
C GLY A 334 7.75 9.32 4.69
N GLY A 335 6.67 9.30 3.91
CA GLY A 335 5.32 9.08 4.43
C GLY A 335 5.12 7.69 5.03
N LYS A 336 5.44 6.64 4.27
CA LYS A 336 5.25 5.27 4.74
C LYS A 336 6.15 4.90 5.92
N LEU A 337 7.43 5.29 5.89
CA LEU A 337 8.38 5.01 6.96
C LEU A 337 8.04 5.77 8.24
N SER A 338 7.70 7.05 8.15
CA SER A 338 7.34 7.84 9.34
C SER A 338 6.03 7.34 9.98
N GLY A 339 5.01 7.03 9.17
CA GLY A 339 3.77 6.44 9.64
C GLY A 339 4.00 5.05 10.26
N GLY A 340 4.80 4.20 9.60
CA GLY A 340 5.14 2.87 10.10
C GLY A 340 5.93 2.92 11.41
N ALA A 341 6.92 3.82 11.51
CA ALA A 341 7.70 4.03 12.72
C ALA A 341 6.83 4.55 13.88
N ALA A 342 5.93 5.50 13.61
CA ALA A 342 4.97 6.00 14.59
C ALA A 342 4.03 4.89 15.08
N ALA A 343 3.49 4.08 14.16
CA ALA A 343 2.63 2.94 14.48
C ALA A 343 3.35 1.90 15.34
N PHE A 344 4.59 1.56 14.97
CA PHE A 344 5.44 0.66 15.74
C PHE A 344 5.70 1.22 17.14
N ALA A 345 6.14 2.47 17.26
CA ALA A 345 6.38 3.11 18.56
C ALA A 345 5.13 3.13 19.45
N LEU A 346 3.97 3.53 18.91
CA LEU A 346 2.70 3.53 19.65
C LEU A 346 2.33 2.12 20.13
N SER A 347 2.49 1.12 19.28
CA SER A 347 2.20 -0.27 19.63
C SER A 347 3.04 -0.77 20.80
N LEU A 348 4.33 -0.39 20.86
CA LEU A 348 5.22 -0.74 21.97
C LEU A 348 4.81 -0.05 23.27
N CYS A 349 4.48 1.25 23.21
CA CYS A 349 4.06 2.03 24.38
C CYS A 349 2.76 1.50 25.02
N LEU A 350 1.80 1.09 24.19
CA LEU A 350 0.49 0.62 24.67
C LEU A 350 0.47 -0.87 25.02
N SER A 351 1.37 -1.69 24.47
CA SER A 351 1.48 -3.10 24.85
C SER A 351 2.08 -3.28 26.25
N GLY A 352 3.03 -2.42 26.64
CA GLY A 352 3.65 -2.48 27.98
C GLY A 352 2.70 -2.12 29.14
N LYS A 353 1.60 -1.39 28.88
CA LYS A 353 0.61 -1.06 29.92
C LYS A 353 -0.33 -2.23 30.27
N ALA A 354 -0.50 -3.19 29.37
CA ALA A 354 -1.39 -4.35 29.60
C ALA A 354 -0.73 -5.42 30.48
N GLU A 355 0.60 -5.56 30.43
CA GLU A 355 1.34 -6.51 31.28
C GLU A 355 1.49 -6.02 32.74
N GLY A 356 1.56 -4.70 32.96
CA GLY A 356 1.61 -4.11 34.30
C GLY A 356 0.34 -4.34 35.14
N TYR A 357 -0.79 -4.63 34.50
CA TYR A 357 -2.05 -4.94 35.21
C TYR A 357 -2.18 -6.42 35.59
N LYS A 358 -1.45 -7.32 34.91
CA LYS A 358 -1.43 -8.77 35.24
C LYS A 358 -0.43 -9.11 36.35
N ASN A 359 0.58 -8.29 36.57
CA ASN A 359 1.61 -8.50 37.59
C ASN A 359 1.30 -7.78 38.92
N GLY A 360 0.08 -7.27 39.09
CA GLY A 360 -0.37 -6.51 40.27
C GLY A 360 -1.50 -7.17 41.06
N ILE A 361 -1.73 -8.48 40.88
CA ILE A 361 -2.69 -9.28 41.67
C ILE A 361 -1.93 -10.33 42.44
#